data_AF-A0A1H7A0R7-F1
#
_entry.id   AF-A0A1H7A0R7-F1
#
_cell.length_a   1.000
_cell.length_b   1.000
_cell.length_c   1.000
_cell.angle_alpha   90.00
_cell.angle_beta   90.00
_cell.angle_gamma   90.00
#
_symmetry.space_group_name_H-M   'P 1'
#
loop_
_entity.id
_entity.type
_entity.pdbx_description
1 polymer ?
#
loop_
_entity_poly.entity_id
_entity_poly.type
_entity_poly.pdbx_seq_one_letter_code
_entity_poly.pdbx_strand_id
1 'polypeptide(L)'
;MKIGDSIISFFGLGLCAGAWMLNSKIPKDTINHVGADFFPSSVILLLTVAFLVNFVQIIRSENGDKFQLAAGGTCRVSCLILLCLLYPIGFKGIGFILSTGIFTFIMLYLANMRNIGTAILGAAATPVIVHSLFCRFFDIELPLGVLQMLLH
;
A
#
# COMPACT_ATOMS: atom_id res chain seq x y z
N MET A 1 -17.14 6.59 -21.61
CA MET A 1 -16.03 5.62 -21.47
C MET A 1 -16.28 4.66 -20.30
N LYS A 2 -17.46 4.02 -20.25
CA LYS A 2 -17.85 3.11 -19.16
C LYS A 2 -17.00 1.82 -19.07
N ILE A 3 -16.36 1.43 -20.17
CA ILE A 3 -15.62 0.16 -20.29
C ILE A 3 -14.29 0.20 -19.54
N GLY A 4 -13.53 1.30 -19.58
CA GLY A 4 -12.21 1.41 -18.94
C GLY A 4 -12.30 1.30 -17.42
N ASP A 5 -13.17 2.09 -16.80
CA ASP A 5 -13.35 2.09 -15.35
C ASP A 5 -14.00 0.79 -14.83
N SER A 6 -14.88 0.19 -15.64
CA SER A 6 -15.45 -1.14 -15.34
C SER A 6 -14.38 -2.24 -15.37
N ILE A 7 -13.47 -2.22 -16.36
CA ILE A 7 -12.36 -3.18 -16.43
C ILE A 7 -11.44 -3.02 -15.21
N ILE A 8 -11.13 -1.78 -14.82
CA ILE A 8 -10.27 -1.51 -13.65
C ILE A 8 -10.93 -2.01 -12.37
N SER A 9 -12.22 -1.73 -12.17
CA SER A 9 -12.96 -2.18 -10.98
C SER A 9 -13.10 -3.71 -10.94
N PHE A 10 -13.40 -4.34 -12.07
CA PHE A 10 -13.51 -5.80 -12.17
C PHE A 10 -12.15 -6.48 -11.91
N PHE A 11 -11.07 -5.96 -12.49
CA PHE A 11 -9.72 -6.45 -12.24
C PHE A 11 -9.29 -6.22 -10.79
N GLY A 12 -9.63 -5.06 -10.20
CA GLY A 12 -9.37 -4.73 -8.80
C GLY A 12 -10.07 -5.68 -7.82
N LEU A 13 -11.33 -6.03 -8.09
CA LEU A 13 -12.06 -7.04 -7.31
C LEU A 13 -11.43 -8.43 -7.45
N GLY A 14 -10.97 -8.80 -8.65
CA GLY A 14 -10.20 -10.04 -8.87
C GLY A 14 -8.91 -10.09 -8.06
N LEU A 15 -8.15 -8.99 -8.00
CA LEU A 15 -6.97 -8.87 -7.15
C LEU A 15 -7.31 -8.99 -5.66
N CYS A 16 -8.41 -8.39 -5.20
CA CYS A 16 -8.86 -8.50 -3.82
C CYS A 16 -9.22 -9.95 -3.46
N ALA A 17 -9.90 -10.68 -4.36
CA ALA A 17 -10.22 -12.09 -4.18
C ALA A 17 -8.95 -12.95 -4.08
N GLY A 18 -7.96 -12.71 -4.95
CA GLY A 18 -6.65 -13.36 -4.86
C GLY A 18 -5.92 -13.03 -3.56
N ALA A 19 -5.96 -11.77 -3.12
CA ALA A 19 -5.37 -11.34 -1.86
C ALA A 19 -6.03 -12.04 -0.65
N TRP A 20 -7.36 -12.20 -0.65
CA TRP A 20 -8.08 -12.99 0.37
C TRP A 20 -7.63 -14.45 0.42
N MET A 21 -7.40 -15.08 -0.74
CA MET A 21 -6.90 -16.46 -0.79
C MET A 21 -5.49 -16.59 -0.21
N LEU A 22 -4.63 -15.61 -0.48
CA LEU A 22 -3.27 -15.57 0.08
C LEU A 22 -3.29 -15.28 1.58
N ASN A 23 -4.12 -14.34 2.02
CA ASN A 23 -4.30 -13.97 3.42
C ASN A 23 -4.84 -15.13 4.26
N SER A 24 -5.73 -15.96 3.69
CA SER A 24 -6.25 -17.17 4.37
C SER A 24 -5.18 -18.23 4.67
N LYS A 25 -3.97 -18.12 4.07
CA LYS A 25 -2.84 -19.00 4.35
C LYS A 25 -1.93 -18.48 5.47
N ILE A 26 -2.15 -17.26 5.95
CA ILE A 26 -1.40 -16.72 7.09
C ILE A 26 -1.86 -17.49 8.33
N PRO A 27 -0.93 -18.07 9.12
CA PRO A 27 -1.30 -18.77 10.34
C PRO A 27 -2.01 -17.78 11.28
N LYS A 28 -3.21 -18.17 11.72
CA LYS A 28 -3.97 -17.36 12.68
C LYS A 28 -3.39 -17.59 14.06
N ASP A 29 -2.76 -16.57 14.62
CA ASP A 29 -2.34 -16.62 16.00
C ASP A 29 -3.57 -16.68 16.91
N THR A 30 -3.61 -17.71 17.75
CA THR A 30 -4.70 -17.94 18.71
C THR A 30 -4.37 -17.37 20.09
N ILE A 31 -3.14 -16.90 20.30
CA ILE A 31 -2.63 -16.42 21.59
C ILE A 31 -2.79 -14.90 21.71
N ASN A 32 -2.50 -14.13 20.64
CA ASN A 32 -2.75 -12.70 20.58
C ASN A 32 -4.14 -12.45 19.97
N HIS A 33 -4.96 -11.62 20.62
CA HIS A 33 -6.30 -11.25 20.11
C HIS A 33 -6.25 -10.55 18.74
N VAL A 34 -5.08 -10.05 18.33
CA VAL A 34 -4.82 -9.38 17.06
C VAL A 34 -3.54 -9.97 16.46
N GLY A 35 -3.69 -10.96 15.59
CA GLY A 35 -2.58 -11.64 14.91
C GLY A 35 -2.05 -10.87 13.69
N ALA A 36 -0.98 -11.39 13.09
CA ALA A 36 -0.37 -10.84 11.88
C ALA A 36 -1.28 -10.78 10.65
N ASP A 37 -2.40 -11.50 10.69
CA ASP A 37 -3.46 -11.50 9.69
C ASP A 37 -4.40 -10.29 9.81
N PHE A 38 -4.46 -9.60 10.95
CA PHE A 38 -5.41 -8.49 11.16
C PHE A 38 -5.19 -7.32 10.21
N PHE A 39 -3.94 -6.84 10.10
CA PHE A 39 -3.60 -5.71 9.23
C PHE A 39 -3.90 -6.02 7.75
N PRO A 40 -3.38 -7.11 7.14
CA PRO A 40 -3.71 -7.43 5.76
C PRO A 40 -5.21 -7.67 5.55
N SER A 41 -5.90 -8.34 6.48
CA SER A 41 -7.37 -8.53 6.40
C SER A 41 -8.13 -7.20 6.34
N SER A 42 -7.76 -6.25 7.19
CA SER A 42 -8.39 -4.92 7.26
C SER A 42 -8.19 -4.14 5.97
N VAL A 43 -6.97 -4.15 5.42
CA VAL A 43 -6.65 -3.47 4.16
C VAL A 43 -7.41 -4.09 3.00
N ILE A 44 -7.43 -5.43 2.89
CA ILE A 44 -8.15 -6.12 1.81
C ILE A 44 -9.65 -5.83 1.90
N LEU A 45 -10.22 -5.81 3.11
CA LEU A 45 -11.63 -5.48 3.31
C LEU A 45 -11.94 -4.04 2.86
N LEU A 46 -11.15 -3.05 3.29
CA LEU A 46 -11.34 -1.66 2.88
C LEU A 46 -11.20 -1.49 1.36
N LEU A 47 -10.22 -2.17 0.76
CA LEU A 47 -9.98 -2.12 -0.69
C LEU A 47 -11.14 -2.78 -1.46
N THR A 48 -11.66 -3.90 -0.97
CA THR A 48 -12.83 -4.58 -1.53
C THR A 48 -14.05 -3.65 -1.50
N VAL A 49 -14.30 -2.99 -0.36
CA VAL A 49 -15.40 -2.02 -0.22
C VAL A 49 -15.21 -0.84 -1.17
N ALA A 50 -13.99 -0.30 -1.28
CA ALA A 50 -13.70 0.81 -2.19
C ALA A 50 -13.97 0.44 -3.66
N PHE A 51 -13.54 -0.73 -4.11
CA PHE A 51 -13.81 -1.21 -5.46
C PHE A 51 -15.30 -1.51 -5.70
N LEU A 52 -16.02 -2.02 -4.70
CA LEU A 52 -17.47 -2.21 -4.81
C LEU A 52 -18.21 -0.88 -4.93
N VAL A 53 -17.85 0.12 -4.13
CA VAL A 53 -18.43 1.47 -4.22
C VAL A 53 -18.13 2.07 -5.60
N ASN A 54 -16.89 1.95 -6.08
CA ASN A 54 -16.51 2.42 -7.42
C ASN A 54 -17.35 1.73 -8.51
N PHE A 55 -17.49 0.41 -8.44
CA PHE A 55 -18.30 -0.37 -9.37
C PHE A 55 -19.78 0.06 -9.37
N VAL A 56 -20.38 0.27 -8.20
CA VAL A 56 -21.75 0.78 -8.08
C VAL A 56 -21.88 2.20 -8.63
N GLN A 57 -20.90 3.07 -8.39
CA GLN A 57 -20.87 4.42 -8.95
C GLN A 57 -20.79 4.39 -10.48
N ILE A 58 -20.02 3.48 -11.08
CA ILE A 58 -19.94 3.32 -12.54
C ILE A 58 -21.29 2.89 -13.13
N ILE A 59 -22.00 1.97 -12.46
CA ILE A 59 -23.33 1.52 -12.90
C ILE A 59 -24.36 2.65 -12.79
N ARG A 60 -24.29 3.44 -11.71
CA ARG A 60 -25.23 4.54 -11.45
C ARG A 60 -24.93 5.83 -12.21
N SER A 61 -23.68 6.04 -12.66
CA SER A 61 -23.31 7.27 -13.34
C SER A 61 -23.67 7.22 -14.83
N GLU A 62 -24.64 8.04 -15.24
CA GLU A 62 -24.87 8.38 -16.66
C GLU A 62 -23.89 9.42 -17.19
N ASN A 63 -23.34 10.27 -16.32
CA ASN A 63 -22.37 11.29 -16.69
C ASN A 63 -20.95 10.76 -16.50
N GLY A 64 -20.34 10.41 -17.63
CA GLY A 64 -18.94 10.01 -17.70
C GLY A 64 -18.02 11.20 -17.47
N ASP A 65 -17.82 11.58 -16.22
CA ASP A 65 -16.64 12.35 -15.85
C ASP A 65 -15.43 11.47 -16.13
N LYS A 66 -14.72 11.83 -17.21
CA LYS A 66 -13.52 11.12 -17.64
C LYS A 66 -12.49 11.26 -16.53
N PHE A 67 -11.94 10.14 -16.09
CA PHE A 67 -10.71 10.12 -15.31
C PHE A 67 -9.61 10.76 -16.16
N GLN A 68 -9.41 12.08 -16.02
CA GLN A 68 -8.37 12.80 -16.73
C GLN A 68 -7.06 12.50 -16.05
N LEU A 69 -6.34 11.47 -16.50
CA LEU A 69 -4.91 11.39 -16.24
C LEU A 69 -4.29 12.65 -16.84
N ALA A 70 -3.83 13.56 -15.99
CA ALA A 70 -3.05 14.72 -16.39
C ALA A 70 -1.90 14.27 -17.31
N ALA A 71 -1.52 15.08 -18.30
CA ALA A 71 -0.43 14.76 -19.22
C ALA A 71 0.84 14.37 -18.43
N GLY A 72 1.43 13.20 -18.73
CA GLY A 72 2.54 12.60 -17.97
C GLY A 72 2.12 11.70 -16.80
N GLY A 73 0.83 11.63 -16.47
CA GLY A 73 0.26 10.78 -15.42
C GLY A 73 0.51 9.30 -15.64
N THR A 74 0.43 8.80 -16.88
CA THR A 74 0.67 7.38 -17.18
C THR A 74 2.10 6.94 -16.85
N CYS A 75 3.10 7.78 -17.16
CA CYS A 75 4.49 7.49 -16.82
C CYS A 75 4.71 7.48 -15.31
N ARG A 76 4.10 8.43 -14.59
CA ARG A 76 4.14 8.48 -13.11
C ARG A 76 3.50 7.25 -12.49
N VAL A 77 2.32 6.85 -12.97
CA VAL A 77 1.60 5.65 -12.48
C VAL A 77 2.41 4.39 -12.75
N SER A 78 2.98 4.22 -13.96
CA SER A 78 3.86 3.07 -14.24
C SER A 78 5.11 3.06 -13.35
N CYS A 79 5.70 4.23 -13.08
CA CYS A 79 6.86 4.33 -12.19
C CYS A 79 6.50 3.97 -10.74
N LEU A 80 5.33 4.40 -10.26
CA LEU A 80 4.81 4.02 -8.94
C LEU A 80 4.56 2.50 -8.83
N ILE A 81 3.96 1.89 -9.86
CA ILE A 81 3.74 0.44 -9.91
C ILE A 81 5.08 -0.30 -9.85
N LEU A 82 6.06 0.13 -10.66
CA LEU A 82 7.40 -0.46 -10.66
C LEU A 82 8.06 -0.32 -9.29
N LEU A 83 7.93 0.84 -8.66
CA LEU A 83 8.48 1.09 -7.32
C LEU A 83 7.86 0.17 -6.26
N CYS A 84 6.55 -0.06 -6.32
CA CYS A 84 5.86 -1.02 -5.44
C CYS A 84 6.36 -2.45 -5.62
N LEU A 85 6.69 -2.85 -6.85
CA LEU A 85 7.24 -4.19 -7.14
C LEU A 85 8.70 -4.34 -6.66
N LEU A 86 9.48 -3.26 -6.69
CA LEU A 86 10.87 -3.24 -6.23
C LEU A 86 11.00 -3.16 -4.71
N TYR A 87 10.03 -2.56 -4.02
CA TYR A 87 10.03 -2.40 -2.57
C TYR A 87 10.31 -3.69 -1.77
N PRO A 88 9.62 -4.83 -2.00
CA PRO A 88 9.86 -6.06 -1.24
C PRO A 88 11.27 -6.64 -1.44
N ILE A 89 11.94 -6.32 -2.55
CA ILE A 89 13.31 -6.80 -2.83
C ILE A 89 14.31 -6.14 -1.87
N GLY A 90 14.15 -4.85 -1.60
CA GLY A 90 15.02 -4.09 -0.67
C GLY A 90 14.73 -4.35 0.81
N PHE A 91 13.57 -4.94 1.12
CA PHE A 91 13.04 -5.08 2.47
C PHE A 91 13.93 -5.93 3.38
N LYS A 92 14.47 -7.05 2.86
CA LYS A 92 15.31 -7.98 3.64
C LYS A 92 16.72 -7.44 3.89
N GLY A 93 17.28 -6.69 2.93
CA GLY A 93 18.65 -6.19 3.02
C GLY A 93 18.75 -4.87 3.80
N ILE A 94 17.99 -3.87 3.37
CA ILE A 94 18.10 -2.50 3.89
C ILE A 94 17.38 -2.35 5.24
N GLY A 95 16.31 -3.12 5.43
CA GLY A 95 15.45 -3.04 6.61
C GLY A 95 14.24 -2.14 6.41
N PHE A 96 13.21 -2.36 7.23
CA PHE A 96 11.89 -1.74 7.10
C PHE A 96 11.93 -0.21 7.17
N ILE A 97 12.63 0.35 8.16
CA ILE A 97 12.60 1.81 8.41
C ILE A 97 13.19 2.58 7.24
N LEU A 98 14.39 2.20 6.77
CA LEU A 98 15.05 2.88 5.66
C LEU A 98 14.33 2.64 4.33
N SER A 99 13.98 1.37 4.02
CA SER A 99 13.31 1.03 2.76
C SER A 99 11.97 1.74 2.63
N THR A 100 11.17 1.76 3.70
CA THR A 100 9.87 2.43 3.73
C THR A 100 10.02 3.94 3.71
N GLY A 101 11.00 4.52 4.42
CA GLY A 101 11.24 5.96 4.36
C GLY A 101 11.62 6.43 2.95
N ILE A 102 12.56 5.75 2.29
CA ILE A 102 12.95 6.05 0.91
C ILE A 102 11.77 5.86 -0.04
N PHE A 103 11.05 4.75 0.11
CA PHE A 103 9.86 4.45 -0.70
C PHE A 103 8.79 5.54 -0.56
N THR A 104 8.41 5.89 0.67
CA THR A 104 7.39 6.91 0.96
C THR A 104 7.83 8.28 0.44
N PHE A 105 9.11 8.64 0.58
CA PHE A 105 9.63 9.89 0.02
C PHE A 105 9.50 9.95 -1.50
N ILE A 106 9.95 8.90 -2.20
CA ILE A 106 9.85 8.81 -3.66
C ILE A 106 8.38 8.84 -4.09
N MET A 107 7.50 8.13 -3.38
CA MET A 107 6.07 8.12 -3.67
C MET A 107 5.44 9.51 -3.56
N LEU A 108 5.72 10.24 -2.47
CA LEU A 108 5.18 11.59 -2.24
C LEU A 108 5.75 12.61 -3.23
N TYR A 109 7.01 12.44 -3.62
CA TYR A 109 7.64 13.23 -4.67
C TYR A 109 6.99 12.98 -6.05
N LEU A 110 6.78 11.71 -6.43
CA LEU A 110 6.10 11.36 -7.69
C LEU A 110 4.62 11.76 -7.72
N ALA A 111 3.97 11.74 -6.54
CA ALA A 111 2.62 12.25 -6.35
C ALA A 111 2.53 13.79 -6.48
N ASN A 112 3.66 14.46 -6.73
CA ASN A 112 3.75 15.90 -6.96
C ASN A 112 3.26 16.72 -5.76
N MET A 113 3.52 16.25 -4.54
CA MET A 113 3.23 17.04 -3.34
C MET A 113 4.05 18.33 -3.37
N ARG A 114 3.34 19.47 -3.33
CA ARG A 114 3.94 20.80 -3.50
C ARG A 114 4.82 21.23 -2.32
N ASN A 115 4.75 20.55 -1.17
CA ASN A 115 5.51 20.90 0.03
C ASN A 115 6.47 19.75 0.44
N ILE A 116 7.74 19.94 0.09
CA ILE A 116 8.83 18.97 0.34
C ILE A 116 9.01 18.72 1.84
N GLY A 117 8.79 19.73 2.69
CA GLY A 117 8.89 19.58 4.15
C GLY A 117 7.89 18.58 4.71
N THR A 118 6.64 18.62 4.23
CA THR A 118 5.63 17.61 4.60
C THR A 118 5.94 16.23 4.05
N ALA A 119 6.59 16.14 2.88
CA ALA A 119 7.01 14.87 2.30
C ALA A 119 8.12 14.21 3.11
N ILE A 120 9.11 15.00 3.58
CA ILE A 120 10.20 14.50 4.43
C ILE A 120 9.66 14.07 5.80
N LEU A 121 8.81 14.90 6.43
CA LEU A 121 8.16 14.55 7.69
C LEU A 121 7.33 13.26 7.55
N GLY A 122 6.54 13.14 6.49
CA GLY A 122 5.77 11.92 6.19
C GLY A 122 6.68 10.71 5.98
N ALA A 123 7.75 10.85 5.21
CA ALA A 123 8.72 9.79 4.95
C ALA A 123 9.50 9.35 6.20
N ALA A 124 9.74 10.23 7.16
CA ALA A 124 10.41 9.88 8.42
C ALA A 124 9.43 9.33 9.47
N ALA A 125 8.26 9.97 9.63
CA ALA A 125 7.30 9.63 10.67
C ALA A 125 6.54 8.34 10.37
N THR A 126 6.11 8.14 9.11
CA THR A 126 5.32 6.96 8.71
C THR A 126 6.01 5.64 9.05
N PRO A 127 7.26 5.37 8.64
CA PRO A 127 7.92 4.11 8.97
C PRO A 127 8.10 3.92 10.47
N VAL A 128 8.37 4.97 11.24
CA VAL A 128 8.53 4.88 12.71
C VAL A 128 7.20 4.53 13.40
N ILE A 129 6.11 5.18 12.98
CA ILE A 129 4.76 4.92 13.51
C ILE A 129 4.32 3.50 13.15
N VAL A 130 4.48 3.11 11.88
CA VAL A 130 4.10 1.76 11.42
C VAL A 130 4.95 0.71 12.11
N HIS A 131 6.27 0.89 12.21
CA HIS A 131 7.14 -0.02 12.95
C HIS A 131 6.68 -0.18 14.40
N SER A 132 6.36 0.93 15.06
CA SER A 132 5.88 0.90 16.45
C SER A 132 4.54 0.19 16.59
N LEU A 133 3.62 0.35 15.64
CA LEU A 133 2.36 -0.40 15.60
C LEU A 133 2.63 -1.90 15.44
N PHE A 134 3.46 -2.29 14.48
CA PHE A 134 3.76 -3.71 14.24
C PHE A 134 4.47 -4.37 15.44
N CYS A 135 5.47 -3.71 16.03
CA CYS A 135 6.20 -4.31 17.16
C CYS A 135 5.43 -4.24 18.48
N ARG A 136 4.67 -3.17 18.76
CA ARG A 136 3.99 -3.02 20.07
C ARG A 136 2.55 -3.52 20.09
N PHE A 137 1.86 -3.43 18.96
CA PHE A 137 0.43 -3.76 18.87
C PHE A 137 0.20 -5.15 18.27
N PHE A 138 1.03 -5.55 17.30
CA PHE A 138 0.90 -6.85 16.63
C PHE A 138 1.94 -7.87 17.07
N ASP A 139 2.93 -7.47 17.88
CA ASP A 139 4.03 -8.32 18.35
C ASP A 139 4.84 -8.97 17.21
N ILE A 140 4.97 -8.24 16.09
CA ILE A 140 5.69 -8.68 14.89
C ILE A 140 7.02 -7.95 14.80
N GLU A 141 8.11 -8.73 14.80
CA GLU A 141 9.44 -8.22 14.54
C GLU A 141 9.62 -7.93 13.05
N LEU A 142 9.81 -6.66 12.72
CA LEU A 142 10.13 -6.21 11.37
C LEU A 142 11.65 -6.24 11.16
N PRO A 143 12.14 -6.64 9.98
CA PRO A 143 13.57 -6.69 9.72
C PRO A 143 14.15 -5.28 9.77
N LEU A 144 15.06 -5.06 10.71
CA LEU A 144 15.80 -3.80 10.83
C LEU A 144 16.94 -3.70 9.81
N GLY A 145 17.34 -4.82 9.20
CA GLY A 145 18.34 -4.89 8.13
C GLY A 145 19.68 -4.31 8.57
N VAL A 146 20.25 -3.41 7.76
CA VAL A 146 21.52 -2.72 8.06
C VAL A 146 21.48 -1.96 9.39
N LEU A 147 20.31 -1.48 9.81
CA LEU A 147 20.16 -0.77 11.08
C LEU A 147 20.46 -1.70 12.28
N GLN A 148 20.20 -3.00 12.15
CA GLN A 148 20.53 -3.99 13.16
C GLN A 148 22.04 -4.20 13.30
N MET A 149 22.81 -4.04 12.21
CA MET A 149 24.28 -4.10 12.24
C MET A 149 24.91 -2.87 12.89
N LEU A 150 24.24 -1.71 12.88
CA LEU A 150 24.75 -0.46 13.46
C LEU A 150 24.42 -0.30 14.96
N LEU A 151 23.48 -1.09 15.48
CA LEU A 151 23.02 -1.05 16.87
C LEU A 151 23.67 -2.12 17.77
N HIS A 152 24.61 -2.89 17.23
CA HIS A 152 25.51 -3.82 17.93
C HIS A 152 26.93 -3.26 17.95
#